data_AF-A0A177CPR9-F1
#
_entry.id   AF-A0A177CPR9-F1
#
_cell.length_a   1.000
_cell.length_b   1.000
_cell.length_c   1.000
_cell.angle_alpha   90.00
_cell.angle_beta   90.00
_cell.angle_gamma   90.00
#
_symmetry.space_group_name_H-M   'P 1'
#
loop_
_entity.id
_entity.type
_entity.pdbx_description
1 polymer ?
#
loop_
_entity_poly.entity_id
_entity_poly.type
_entity_poly.pdbx_seq_one_letter_code
_entity_poly.pdbx_strand_id
1 'polypeptide(L)'
;METAANKLQKEAKGYLDSLRAMTASQMRIAETIDAFYGDAGAKDGVSRSYKQAVTDLDAETIKALDGPYRTTVLDPIQRFCSYFPDINACITKRDHKALDYDRTRAQVKKLTDKPDKDVTKLPRAEKDEQMAKASYDQLNEMLTTELPQLIDLRVPYLDPSFEALVKIQLRFCAEAYSRMAQVQQYLDADTRDQYAQGELDAKVEEVLQEIRDLSIAGTV
;
A
#
# COMPACT_ATOMS: atom_id res chain seq x y z
N MET A 1 -3.08 10.51 -11.36
CA MET A 1 -2.06 9.46 -11.15
C MET A 1 -1.44 9.58 -9.77
N GLU A 2 -0.82 10.71 -9.43
CA GLU A 2 -0.18 10.96 -8.12
C GLU A 2 -1.06 10.61 -6.92
N THR A 3 -2.30 11.12 -6.85
CA THR A 3 -3.23 10.82 -5.74
C THR A 3 -3.46 9.32 -5.55
N ALA A 4 -3.59 8.57 -6.64
CA ALA A 4 -3.80 7.12 -6.59
C ALA A 4 -2.53 6.38 -6.13
N ALA A 5 -1.36 6.81 -6.59
CA ALA A 5 -0.08 6.23 -6.19
C ALA A 5 0.24 6.51 -4.71
N ASN A 6 0.01 7.73 -4.21
CA ASN A 6 0.17 8.07 -2.80
C ASN A 6 -0.81 7.29 -1.92
N LYS A 7 -2.05 7.11 -2.37
CA LYS A 7 -3.00 6.23 -1.68
C LYS A 7 -2.48 4.79 -1.65
N LEU A 8 -2.05 4.25 -2.80
CA LEU A 8 -1.48 2.90 -2.89
C LEU A 8 -0.29 2.72 -1.93
N GLN A 9 0.61 3.69 -1.84
CA GLN A 9 1.73 3.66 -0.89
C GLN A 9 1.25 3.55 0.56
N LYS A 10 0.25 4.35 0.94
CA LYS A 10 -0.34 4.32 2.29
C LYS A 10 -0.98 2.97 2.59
N GLU A 11 -1.81 2.46 1.66
CA GLU A 11 -2.50 1.19 1.84
C GLU A 11 -1.53 0.01 1.84
N ALA A 12 -0.48 0.02 1.00
CA ALA A 12 0.54 -1.03 0.98
C ALA A 12 1.31 -1.08 2.30
N LYS A 13 1.61 0.07 2.91
CA LYS A 13 2.19 0.12 4.26
C LYS A 13 1.21 -0.39 5.31
N GLY A 14 -0.04 0.08 5.25
CA GLY A 14 -1.11 -0.36 6.14
C GLY A 14 -1.31 -1.87 6.13
N TYR A 15 -1.27 -2.49 4.96
CA TYR A 15 -1.39 -3.95 4.81
C TYR A 15 -0.31 -4.71 5.59
N LEU A 16 0.96 -4.31 5.48
CA LEU A 16 2.05 -4.95 6.22
C LEU A 16 1.88 -4.79 7.74
N ASP A 17 1.47 -3.60 8.18
CA ASP A 17 1.21 -3.33 9.60
C ASP A 17 0.02 -4.15 10.12
N SER A 18 -1.05 -4.30 9.32
CA SER A 18 -2.18 -5.17 9.63
C SER A 18 -1.76 -6.64 9.71
N LEU A 19 -0.90 -7.13 8.82
CA LEU A 19 -0.41 -8.51 8.84
C LEU A 19 0.39 -8.81 10.13
N ARG A 20 1.24 -7.87 10.55
CA ARG A 20 1.97 -7.94 11.83
C ARG A 20 1.02 -7.93 13.02
N ALA A 21 0.05 -7.01 13.03
CA ALA A 21 -0.92 -6.89 14.12
C ALA A 21 -1.81 -8.12 14.26
N MET A 22 -2.22 -8.72 13.13
CA MET A 22 -2.99 -9.97 13.10
C MET A 22 -2.18 -11.10 13.73
N THR A 23 -0.92 -11.27 13.33
CA THR A 23 -0.07 -12.35 13.84
C THR A 23 0.25 -12.19 15.33
N ALA A 24 0.53 -10.96 15.77
CA ALA A 24 0.69 -10.66 17.20
C ALA A 24 -0.58 -10.93 18.02
N SER A 25 -1.76 -10.75 17.41
CA SER A 25 -3.03 -11.09 18.06
C SER A 25 -3.26 -12.60 18.11
N GLN A 26 -2.92 -13.32 17.04
CA GLN A 26 -2.96 -14.78 17.00
C GLN A 26 -2.03 -15.40 18.06
N MET A 27 -0.84 -14.84 18.26
CA MET A 27 0.10 -15.25 19.31
C MET A 27 -0.50 -15.08 20.71
N ARG A 28 -1.12 -13.94 21.01
CA ARG A 28 -1.79 -13.70 22.31
C ARG A 28 -2.95 -14.68 22.56
N ILE A 29 -3.72 -15.01 21.51
CA ILE A 29 -4.78 -16.01 21.59
C ILE A 29 -4.18 -17.38 21.92
N ALA A 30 -3.11 -17.77 21.22
CA ALA A 30 -2.41 -19.03 21.47
C ALA A 30 -1.84 -19.13 22.89
N GLU A 31 -1.23 -18.07 23.41
CA GLU A 31 -0.75 -18.00 24.79
C GLU A 31 -1.90 -18.15 25.80
N THR A 32 -3.04 -17.51 25.53
CA THR A 32 -4.22 -17.60 26.39
C THR A 32 -4.80 -19.02 26.40
N ILE A 33 -4.92 -19.65 25.23
CA ILE A 33 -5.40 -21.03 25.12
C ILE A 33 -4.47 -21.99 25.87
N ASP A 34 -3.16 -21.86 25.71
CA ASP A 34 -2.17 -22.66 26.45
C ASP A 34 -2.21 -22.40 27.96
N ALA A 35 -2.51 -21.18 28.41
CA ALA A 35 -2.66 -20.88 29.83
C ALA A 35 -3.86 -21.59 30.48
N PHE A 36 -4.99 -21.71 29.78
CA PHE A 36 -6.19 -22.39 30.28
C PHE A 36 -6.16 -23.90 30.06
N TYR A 37 -5.69 -24.34 28.89
CA TYR A 37 -5.80 -25.72 28.42
C TYR A 37 -4.45 -26.45 28.34
N GLY A 38 -3.34 -25.82 28.75
CA GLY A 38 -2.03 -26.45 28.88
C GLY A 38 -1.92 -27.28 30.16
N ASP A 39 -0.87 -27.06 30.96
CA ASP A 39 -0.59 -27.87 32.16
C ASP A 39 -1.71 -27.80 33.23
N ALA A 40 -2.54 -26.75 33.20
CA ALA A 40 -3.68 -26.54 34.09
C ALA A 40 -5.01 -27.15 33.58
N GLY A 41 -5.07 -27.62 32.33
CA GLY A 41 -6.31 -28.03 31.66
C GLY A 41 -6.23 -29.42 31.00
N ALA A 42 -6.36 -29.48 29.67
CA ALA A 42 -6.41 -30.74 28.94
C ALA A 42 -5.01 -31.35 28.77
N LYS A 43 -4.83 -32.62 29.17
CA LYS A 43 -3.55 -33.34 29.04
C LYS A 43 -3.30 -33.89 27.61
N ASP A 44 -4.05 -33.44 26.62
CA ASP A 44 -4.01 -33.91 25.24
C ASP A 44 -2.87 -33.28 24.40
N GLY A 45 -2.27 -32.19 24.90
CA GLY A 45 -1.18 -31.49 24.23
C GLY A 45 -1.60 -30.64 23.03
N VAL A 46 -2.90 -30.55 22.73
CA VAL A 46 -3.44 -29.81 21.58
C VAL A 46 -3.16 -28.32 21.71
N SER A 47 -3.42 -27.76 22.89
CA SER A 47 -3.17 -26.34 23.22
C SER A 47 -1.71 -25.94 23.03
N ARG A 48 -0.78 -26.78 23.49
CA ARG A 48 0.67 -26.60 23.34
C ARG A 48 1.11 -26.72 21.88
N SER A 49 0.57 -27.69 21.14
CA SER A 49 0.86 -27.80 19.70
C SER A 49 0.32 -26.61 18.91
N TYR A 50 -0.87 -26.10 19.24
CA TYR A 50 -1.43 -24.91 18.60
C TYR A 50 -0.53 -23.69 18.84
N LYS A 51 -0.10 -23.50 20.10
CA LYS A 51 0.84 -22.42 20.44
C LYS A 51 2.13 -22.52 19.68
N GLN A 52 2.73 -23.71 19.61
CA GLN A 52 3.95 -23.94 18.83
C GLN A 52 3.75 -23.59 17.35
N ALA A 53 2.65 -24.06 16.74
CA ALA A 53 2.35 -23.78 15.33
C ALA A 53 2.20 -22.27 15.05
N VAL A 54 1.58 -21.52 15.97
CA VAL A 54 1.46 -20.05 15.88
C VAL A 54 2.80 -19.36 16.08
N THR A 55 3.62 -19.80 17.04
CA THR A 55 4.97 -19.28 17.26
C THR A 55 5.85 -19.48 16.03
N ASP A 56 5.80 -20.66 15.42
CA ASP A 56 6.60 -20.94 14.22
C ASP A 56 6.09 -20.15 13.01
N LEU A 57 4.78 -19.95 12.88
CA LEU A 57 4.19 -19.09 11.85
C LEU A 57 4.70 -17.64 11.96
N ASP A 58 4.73 -17.07 13.17
CA ASP A 58 5.25 -15.72 13.38
C ASP A 58 6.77 -15.64 13.09
N ALA A 59 7.53 -16.57 13.66
CA ALA A 59 8.98 -16.53 13.62
C ALA A 59 9.54 -16.82 12.23
N GLU A 60 8.97 -17.79 11.51
CA GLU A 60 9.53 -18.31 10.26
C GLU A 60 8.84 -17.76 9.01
N THR A 61 7.55 -17.44 9.09
CA THR A 61 6.79 -16.97 7.92
C THR A 61 6.76 -15.45 7.89
N ILE A 62 6.26 -14.79 8.93
CA ILE A 62 6.08 -13.32 8.90
C ILE A 62 7.42 -12.58 8.83
N LYS A 63 8.40 -12.94 9.67
CA LYS A 63 9.73 -12.30 9.63
C LYS A 63 10.43 -12.54 8.30
N ALA A 64 10.24 -13.71 7.68
CA ALA A 64 10.81 -14.01 6.38
C ALA A 64 10.10 -13.30 5.21
N LEU A 65 8.83 -12.90 5.38
CA LEU A 65 8.06 -12.17 4.37
C LEU A 65 8.24 -10.65 4.44
N ASP A 66 8.60 -10.10 5.61
CA ASP A 66 8.76 -8.66 5.80
C ASP A 66 9.81 -8.04 4.86
N GLY A 67 11.00 -8.63 4.78
CA GLY A 67 12.07 -8.17 3.89
C GLY A 67 11.64 -8.18 2.41
N PRO A 68 11.21 -9.33 1.86
CA PRO A 68 10.68 -9.42 0.51
C PRO A 68 9.55 -8.43 0.22
N TYR A 69 8.59 -8.27 1.13
CA TYR A 69 7.48 -7.33 0.94
C TYR A 69 7.98 -5.89 0.83
N ARG A 70 8.91 -5.48 1.70
CA ARG A 70 9.50 -4.14 1.64
C ARG A 70 10.21 -3.91 0.31
N THR A 71 11.09 -4.82 -0.08
CA THR A 71 11.91 -4.69 -1.29
C THR A 71 11.10 -4.74 -2.59
N THR A 72 10.05 -5.58 -2.64
CA THR A 72 9.32 -5.85 -3.90
C THR A 72 8.02 -5.06 -4.03
N VAL A 73 7.44 -4.59 -2.91
CA VAL A 73 6.16 -3.85 -2.89
C VAL A 73 6.37 -2.42 -2.40
N LEU A 74 6.85 -2.23 -1.17
CA LEU A 74 6.90 -0.89 -0.56
C LEU A 74 7.91 0.05 -1.20
N ASP A 75 9.16 -0.40 -1.32
CA ASP A 75 10.26 0.44 -1.80
C ASP A 75 10.03 0.90 -3.26
N PRO A 76 9.57 0.03 -4.19
CA PRO A 76 9.23 0.47 -5.55
C PRO A 76 8.09 1.48 -5.58
N ILE A 77 6.99 1.23 -4.84
CA ILE A 77 5.86 2.18 -4.78
C ILE A 77 6.30 3.52 -4.18
N GLN A 78 7.09 3.49 -3.10
CA GLN A 78 7.65 4.70 -2.48
C GLN A 78 8.56 5.47 -3.45
N ARG A 79 9.42 4.76 -4.19
CA ARG A 79 10.28 5.37 -5.19
C ARG A 79 9.47 6.01 -6.32
N PHE A 80 8.42 5.34 -6.80
CA PHE A 80 7.52 5.91 -7.79
C PHE A 80 6.89 7.21 -7.30
N CYS A 81 6.38 7.22 -6.06
CA CYS A 81 5.82 8.42 -5.45
C CYS A 81 6.84 9.55 -5.26
N SER A 82 8.12 9.22 -5.04
CA SER A 82 9.18 10.21 -4.81
C SER A 82 9.46 11.10 -6.02
N TYR A 83 9.04 10.73 -7.22
CA TYR A 83 9.22 11.53 -8.43
C TYR A 83 8.21 12.68 -8.55
N PHE A 84 7.02 12.57 -7.93
CA PHE A 84 5.96 13.57 -8.10
C PHE A 84 6.32 14.99 -7.66
N PRO A 85 7.03 15.21 -6.54
CA PRO A 85 7.41 16.56 -6.12
C PRO A 85 8.23 17.31 -7.19
N ASP A 86 9.19 16.64 -7.82
CA ASP A 86 10.03 17.25 -8.86
C ASP A 86 9.23 17.54 -10.13
N ILE A 87 8.35 16.62 -10.53
CA ILE A 87 7.43 16.81 -11.66
C ILE A 87 6.52 18.01 -11.41
N ASN A 88 5.93 18.10 -10.22
CA ASN A 88 5.05 19.21 -9.82
C ASN A 88 5.80 20.55 -9.79
N ALA A 89 7.06 20.56 -9.38
CA ALA A 89 7.92 21.75 -9.45
C ALA A 89 8.18 22.18 -10.91
N CYS A 90 8.41 21.23 -11.82
CA CYS A 90 8.56 21.51 -13.25
C CYS A 90 7.28 22.08 -13.87
N ILE A 91 6.12 21.51 -13.55
CA ILE A 91 4.81 22.01 -14.01
C ILE A 91 4.59 23.45 -13.51
N THR A 92 4.81 23.68 -12.22
CA THR A 92 4.68 25.02 -11.61
C THR A 92 5.63 26.03 -12.27
N LYS A 93 6.87 25.63 -12.55
CA LYS A 93 7.84 26.47 -13.25
C LYS A 93 7.39 26.80 -14.68
N ARG A 94 6.83 25.83 -15.40
CA ARG A 94 6.26 26.04 -16.74
C ARG A 94 5.11 27.05 -16.70
N ASP A 95 4.24 26.96 -15.70
CA ASP A 95 3.10 27.89 -15.56
C ASP A 95 3.55 29.31 -15.24
N HIS A 96 4.56 29.48 -14.38
CA HIS A 96 5.17 30.79 -14.16
C HIS A 96 5.79 31.35 -15.46
N LYS A 97 6.44 30.51 -16.27
CA LYS A 97 7.01 30.95 -17.55
C LYS A 97 5.94 31.29 -18.59
N ALA A 98 4.80 30.62 -18.57
CA ALA A 98 3.65 30.99 -19.40
C ALA A 98 3.16 32.41 -19.06
N LEU A 99 3.04 32.73 -17.77
CA LEU A 99 2.62 34.06 -17.31
C LEU A 99 3.66 35.16 -17.63
N ASP A 100 4.95 34.85 -17.51
CA ASP A 100 6.03 35.76 -17.94
C ASP A 100 5.92 36.04 -19.45
N TYR A 101 5.72 34.99 -20.25
CA TYR A 101 5.57 35.09 -21.71
C TYR A 101 4.33 35.90 -22.11
N ASP A 102 3.16 35.63 -21.52
CA ASP A 102 1.94 36.39 -21.81
C ASP A 102 2.10 37.89 -21.48
N ARG A 103 2.82 38.20 -20.40
CA ARG A 103 3.10 39.60 -19.99
C ARG A 103 3.99 40.32 -20.99
N THR A 104 5.09 39.71 -21.41
CA THR A 104 6.01 40.32 -22.39
C THR A 104 5.36 40.42 -23.76
N ARG A 105 4.58 39.42 -24.18
CA ARG A 105 3.76 39.47 -25.41
C ARG A 105 2.74 40.62 -25.38
N ALA A 106 2.05 40.81 -24.25
CA ALA A 106 1.12 41.93 -24.10
C ALA A 106 1.83 43.30 -24.15
N GLN A 107 3.04 43.39 -23.59
CA GLN A 107 3.87 44.60 -23.66
C GLN A 107 4.31 44.92 -25.10
N VAL A 108 4.76 43.92 -25.86
CA VAL A 108 5.10 44.08 -27.28
C VAL A 108 3.88 44.58 -28.05
N LYS A 109 2.73 43.89 -27.92
CA LYS A 109 1.48 44.30 -28.58
C LYS A 109 1.11 45.76 -28.28
N LYS A 110 1.20 46.17 -27.01
CA LYS A 110 0.92 47.56 -26.60
C LYS A 110 1.86 48.57 -27.26
N LEU A 111 3.16 48.27 -27.36
CA LEU A 111 4.16 49.13 -28.01
C LEU A 111 4.02 49.13 -29.54
N THR A 112 3.55 48.04 -30.13
CA THR A 112 3.23 47.96 -31.56
C THR A 112 1.98 48.80 -31.89
N ASP A 113 0.91 48.65 -31.12
CA ASP A 113 -0.36 49.38 -31.32
C ASP A 113 -0.20 50.88 -31.04
N LYS A 114 0.65 51.24 -30.07
CA LYS A 114 0.96 52.63 -29.69
C LYS A 114 2.48 52.83 -29.57
N PRO A 115 3.17 53.18 -30.67
CA PRO A 115 4.61 53.41 -30.67
C PRO A 115 5.05 54.47 -29.66
N ASP A 116 6.12 54.17 -28.93
CA ASP A 116 6.74 55.10 -27.99
C ASP A 116 7.64 56.10 -28.75
N LYS A 117 7.96 57.24 -28.12
CA LYS A 117 8.90 58.21 -28.67
C LYS A 117 10.33 57.66 -28.71
N ASP A 118 10.64 56.77 -27.77
CA ASP A 118 11.91 56.05 -27.74
C ASP A 118 11.85 54.82 -28.65
N VAL A 119 12.48 54.93 -29.82
CA VAL A 119 12.54 53.89 -30.86
C VAL A 119 13.24 52.61 -30.40
N THR A 120 13.98 52.63 -29.28
CA THR A 120 14.67 51.45 -28.75
C THR A 120 13.80 50.55 -27.87
N LYS A 121 12.66 51.06 -27.36
CA LYS A 121 11.79 50.32 -26.44
C LYS A 121 11.12 49.12 -27.07
N LEU A 122 10.60 49.26 -28.29
CA LEU A 122 9.95 48.15 -28.98
C LEU A 122 10.94 47.02 -29.29
N PRO A 123 12.11 47.26 -29.91
CA PRO A 123 13.12 46.21 -30.12
C PRO A 123 13.58 45.52 -28.83
N ARG A 124 13.68 46.26 -27.72
CA ARG A 124 14.02 45.69 -26.41
C ARG A 124 12.91 44.78 -25.88
N ALA A 125 11.65 45.23 -25.95
CA ALA A 125 10.50 44.43 -25.52
C ALA A 125 10.34 43.16 -26.38
N GLU A 126 10.59 43.24 -27.68
CA GLU A 126 10.59 42.08 -28.60
C GLU A 126 11.69 41.08 -28.22
N LYS A 127 12.90 41.55 -27.88
CA LYS A 127 13.96 40.67 -27.38
C LYS A 127 13.57 39.98 -26.07
N ASP A 128 12.98 40.72 -25.13
CA ASP A 128 12.52 40.17 -23.86
C ASP A 128 11.37 39.15 -24.05
N GLU A 129 10.46 39.40 -25.00
CA GLU A 129 9.40 38.47 -25.39
C GLU A 129 9.96 37.18 -25.99
N GLN A 130 10.93 37.26 -26.90
CA GLN A 130 11.59 36.11 -27.50
C GLN A 130 12.31 35.24 -26.43
N MET A 131 12.98 35.88 -25.48
CA MET A 131 13.65 35.15 -24.38
C MET A 131 12.65 34.46 -23.45
N ALA A 132 11.54 35.13 -23.11
CA ALA A 132 10.47 34.55 -22.31
C ALA A 132 9.80 33.37 -23.05
N LYS A 133 9.53 33.55 -24.35
CA LYS A 133 8.98 32.52 -25.23
C LYS A 133 9.86 31.27 -25.26
N ALA A 134 11.15 31.42 -25.55
CA ALA A 134 12.08 30.29 -25.62
C ALA A 134 12.15 29.51 -24.30
N SER A 135 12.15 30.22 -23.16
CA SER A 135 12.17 29.59 -21.83
C SER A 135 10.88 28.81 -21.52
N TYR A 136 9.73 29.34 -21.95
CA TYR A 136 8.44 28.66 -21.81
C TYR A 136 8.34 27.44 -22.75
N ASP A 137 8.65 27.62 -24.03
CA ASP A 137 8.54 26.57 -25.05
C ASP A 137 9.41 25.35 -24.68
N GLN A 138 10.63 25.58 -24.19
CA GLN A 138 11.52 24.51 -23.72
C GLN A 138 10.86 23.64 -22.62
N LEU A 139 10.30 24.26 -21.59
CA LEU A 139 9.64 23.52 -20.50
C LEU A 139 8.34 22.86 -20.98
N ASN A 140 7.59 23.55 -21.83
CA ASN A 140 6.32 23.06 -22.34
C ASN A 140 6.53 21.83 -23.23
N GLU A 141 7.50 21.85 -24.14
CA GLU A 141 7.83 20.73 -25.02
C GLU A 141 8.32 19.52 -24.22
N MET A 142 9.23 19.73 -23.25
CA MET A 142 9.69 18.70 -22.34
C MET A 142 8.52 18.03 -21.60
N LEU A 143 7.67 18.81 -20.92
CA LEU A 143 6.54 18.26 -20.16
C LEU A 143 5.50 17.58 -21.06
N THR A 144 5.21 18.15 -22.23
CA THR A 144 4.23 17.57 -23.18
C THR A 144 4.74 16.24 -23.75
N THR A 145 6.06 16.08 -23.86
CA THR A 145 6.69 14.85 -24.35
C THR A 145 6.82 13.80 -23.26
N GLU A 146 7.23 14.19 -22.05
CA GLU A 146 7.61 13.26 -20.98
C GLU A 146 6.42 12.80 -20.11
N LEU A 147 5.44 13.68 -19.84
CA LEU A 147 4.30 13.30 -18.98
C LEU A 147 3.49 12.12 -19.53
N PRO A 148 3.18 12.03 -20.84
CA PRO A 148 2.51 10.85 -21.39
C PRO A 148 3.33 9.58 -21.22
N GLN A 149 4.65 9.64 -21.42
CA GLN A 149 5.55 8.49 -21.26
C GLN A 149 5.58 8.02 -19.80
N LEU A 150 5.64 8.94 -18.85
CA LEU A 150 5.55 8.62 -17.42
C LEU A 150 4.23 7.91 -17.09
N ILE A 151 3.12 8.41 -17.65
CA ILE A 151 1.81 7.79 -17.47
C ILE A 151 1.85 6.37 -18.01
N ASP A 152 2.34 6.14 -19.23
CA ASP A 152 2.38 4.80 -19.82
C ASP A 152 3.28 3.83 -19.05
N LEU A 153 4.42 4.30 -18.54
CA LEU A 153 5.36 3.52 -17.73
C LEU A 153 4.80 3.09 -16.37
N ARG A 154 3.71 3.70 -15.88
CA ARG A 154 3.10 3.34 -14.59
C ARG A 154 2.76 1.85 -14.49
N VAL A 155 2.31 1.25 -15.59
CA VAL A 155 1.86 -0.15 -15.63
C VAL A 155 3.06 -1.09 -15.50
N PRO A 156 4.03 -1.11 -16.44
CA PRO A 156 5.18 -2.01 -16.35
C PRO A 156 6.04 -1.76 -15.11
N TYR A 157 6.00 -0.55 -14.53
CA TYR A 157 6.69 -0.25 -13.29
C TYR A 157 6.02 -0.90 -12.06
N LEU A 158 4.69 -0.82 -11.94
CA LEU A 158 3.96 -1.29 -10.76
C LEU A 158 3.53 -2.76 -10.85
N ASP A 159 3.41 -3.31 -12.05
CA ASP A 159 2.97 -4.69 -12.28
C ASP A 159 3.78 -5.73 -11.48
N PRO A 160 5.13 -5.67 -11.43
CA PRO A 160 5.91 -6.59 -10.61
C PRO A 160 5.62 -6.49 -9.11
N SER A 161 5.26 -5.30 -8.60
CA SER A 161 4.89 -5.12 -7.19
C SER A 161 3.55 -5.77 -6.87
N PHE A 162 2.58 -5.71 -7.78
CA PHE A 162 1.30 -6.42 -7.60
C PHE A 162 1.48 -7.93 -7.71
N GLU A 163 2.29 -8.41 -8.64
CA GLU A 163 2.63 -9.83 -8.75
C GLU A 163 3.31 -10.34 -7.48
N ALA A 164 4.29 -9.59 -6.97
CA ALA A 164 4.99 -9.92 -5.72
C ALA A 164 4.04 -9.93 -4.52
N LEU A 165 3.13 -8.97 -4.42
CA LEU A 165 2.11 -8.91 -3.37
C LEU A 165 1.26 -10.19 -3.34
N VAL A 166 0.75 -10.63 -4.50
CA VAL A 166 -0.08 -11.84 -4.60
C VAL A 166 0.73 -13.09 -4.23
N LYS A 167 1.99 -13.18 -4.67
CA LYS A 167 2.87 -14.30 -4.32
C LYS A 167 3.17 -14.38 -2.83
N ILE A 168 3.39 -13.22 -2.19
CA ILE A 168 3.60 -13.13 -0.74
C ILE A 168 2.34 -13.55 0.02
N GLN A 169 1.17 -13.10 -0.41
CA GLN A 169 -0.12 -13.50 0.15
C GLN A 169 -0.35 -15.00 0.04
N LEU A 170 -0.13 -15.56 -1.15
CA LEU A 170 -0.27 -16.99 -1.38
C LEU A 170 0.65 -17.79 -0.47
N ARG A 171 1.92 -17.39 -0.37
CA ARG A 171 2.90 -18.05 0.50
C ARG A 171 2.49 -17.97 1.97
N PHE A 172 2.07 -16.80 2.44
CA PHE A 172 1.57 -16.63 3.80
C PHE A 172 0.39 -17.57 4.09
N CYS A 173 -0.65 -17.55 3.25
CA CYS A 173 -1.84 -18.37 3.44
C CYS A 173 -1.52 -19.88 3.37
N ALA A 174 -0.67 -20.31 2.44
CA ALA A 174 -0.28 -21.71 2.31
C ALA A 174 0.51 -22.20 3.53
N GLU A 175 1.47 -21.42 4.02
CA GLU A 175 2.25 -21.77 5.21
C GLU A 175 1.38 -21.74 6.47
N ALA A 176 0.51 -20.74 6.62
CA ALA A 176 -0.45 -20.66 7.72
C ALA A 176 -1.38 -21.88 7.74
N TYR A 177 -1.98 -22.23 6.60
CA TYR A 177 -2.83 -23.41 6.47
C TYR A 177 -2.07 -24.69 6.83
N SER A 178 -0.88 -24.89 6.25
CA SER A 178 -0.08 -26.09 6.50
C SER A 178 0.27 -26.26 7.98
N ARG A 179 0.65 -25.18 8.67
CA ARG A 179 1.00 -25.22 10.10
C ARG A 179 -0.23 -25.49 10.97
N MET A 180 -1.36 -24.84 10.67
CA MET A 180 -2.60 -25.06 11.42
C MET A 180 -3.16 -26.48 11.19
N ALA A 181 -3.04 -27.03 9.98
CA ALA A 181 -3.46 -28.39 9.67
C ALA A 181 -2.68 -29.43 10.48
N GLN A 182 -1.40 -29.19 10.78
CA GLN A 182 -0.61 -30.09 11.63
C GLN A 182 -1.16 -30.18 13.06
N VAL A 183 -1.86 -29.18 13.56
CA VAL A 183 -2.48 -29.23 14.90
C VAL A 183 -3.58 -30.30 14.94
N GLN A 184 -4.26 -30.55 13.83
CA GLN A 184 -5.33 -31.55 13.76
C GLN A 184 -4.85 -32.97 14.10
N GLN A 185 -3.56 -33.28 13.92
CA GLN A 185 -3.03 -34.61 14.24
C GLN A 185 -3.04 -34.91 15.75
N TYR A 186 -3.16 -33.87 16.59
CA TYR A 186 -3.24 -33.99 18.04
C TYR A 186 -4.69 -34.15 18.53
N LEU A 187 -5.68 -33.97 17.65
CA LEU A 187 -7.09 -34.23 17.96
C LEU A 187 -7.37 -35.74 17.86
N ASP A 188 -8.22 -36.26 18.74
CA ASP A 188 -8.64 -37.65 18.69
C ASP A 188 -9.48 -37.95 17.43
N ALA A 189 -9.72 -39.24 17.15
CA ALA A 189 -10.43 -39.65 15.94
C ALA A 189 -11.90 -39.21 15.94
N ASP A 190 -12.58 -39.26 17.09
CA ASP A 190 -14.00 -38.91 17.21
C ASP A 190 -14.20 -37.41 16.96
N THR A 191 -13.36 -36.56 17.56
CA THR A 191 -13.37 -35.11 17.31
C THR A 191 -13.12 -34.79 15.83
N ARG A 192 -12.22 -35.51 15.16
CA ARG A 192 -11.95 -35.29 13.72
C ARG A 192 -13.12 -35.74 12.84
N ASP A 193 -13.78 -36.85 13.18
CA ASP A 193 -14.95 -37.34 12.45
C ASP A 193 -16.15 -36.40 12.63
N GLN A 194 -16.38 -35.90 13.84
CA GLN A 194 -17.41 -34.89 14.12
C GLN A 194 -17.14 -33.58 13.38
N TYR A 195 -15.88 -33.15 13.28
CA TYR A 195 -15.49 -31.99 12.45
C TYR A 195 -15.82 -32.23 10.97
N ALA A 196 -15.42 -33.39 10.43
CA ALA A 196 -15.63 -33.72 9.02
C ALA A 196 -17.11 -33.83 8.63
N GLN A 197 -17.98 -34.18 9.58
CA GLN A 197 -19.42 -34.28 9.40
C GLN A 197 -20.15 -32.94 9.66
N GLY A 198 -19.45 -31.89 10.11
CA GLY A 198 -20.02 -30.57 10.42
C GLY A 198 -20.73 -30.51 11.78
N GLU A 199 -20.66 -31.55 12.60
CA GLU A 199 -21.33 -31.62 13.91
C GLU A 199 -20.68 -30.66 14.91
N LEU A 200 -19.36 -30.49 14.85
CA LEU A 200 -18.66 -29.53 15.71
C LEU A 200 -19.04 -28.08 15.39
N ASP A 201 -19.27 -27.74 14.12
CA ASP A 201 -19.65 -26.38 13.73
C ASP A 201 -21.02 -26.02 14.31
N ALA A 202 -22.00 -26.95 14.21
CA ALA A 202 -23.32 -26.78 14.82
C ALA A 202 -23.23 -26.63 16.35
N LYS A 203 -22.38 -27.43 17.00
CA LYS A 203 -22.15 -27.37 18.45
C LYS A 203 -21.49 -26.06 18.89
N VAL A 204 -20.55 -25.53 18.09
CA VAL A 204 -19.94 -24.23 18.34
C VAL A 204 -20.99 -23.12 18.22
N GLU A 205 -21.86 -23.17 17.21
CA GLU A 205 -22.96 -22.20 17.07
C GLU A 205 -23.93 -22.23 18.24
N GLU A 206 -24.29 -23.43 18.72
CA GLU A 206 -25.13 -23.63 19.90
C GLU A 206 -24.50 -23.00 21.15
N VAL A 207 -23.23 -23.30 21.44
CA VAL A 207 -22.50 -22.72 22.58
C VAL A 207 -22.39 -21.20 22.46
N LEU A 208 -22.12 -20.67 21.27
CA LEU A 208 -22.10 -19.22 21.04
C LEU A 208 -23.48 -18.59 21.26
N GLN A 209 -24.55 -19.28 20.92
CA GLN A 209 -25.91 -18.82 21.19
C GLN A 209 -26.21 -18.82 22.68
N GLU A 210 -25.84 -19.87 23.42
CA GLU A 210 -25.98 -19.91 24.88
C GLU A 210 -25.22 -18.76 25.54
N ILE A 211 -23.99 -18.47 25.10
CA ILE A 211 -23.20 -17.32 25.58
C ILE A 211 -23.91 -15.99 25.32
N ARG A 212 -24.53 -15.83 24.15
CA ARG A 212 -25.34 -14.63 23.81
C ARG A 212 -26.56 -14.52 24.73
N ASP A 213 -27.23 -15.63 25.00
CA ASP A 213 -28.45 -15.66 25.82
C ASP A 213 -28.16 -15.44 27.31
N LEU A 214 -26.95 -15.76 27.78
CA LEU A 214 -26.50 -15.52 29.15
C LEU A 214 -26.34 -14.03 29.53
N SER A 215 -26.42 -13.10 28.56
CA SER A 215 -26.47 -11.63 28.78
C SER A 215 -25.39 -11.08 29.73
N ILE A 216 -24.16 -11.61 29.64
CA ILE A 216 -22.95 -11.04 30.27
C ILE A 216 -22.12 -10.24 29.24
N ALA A 217 -22.34 -10.45 27.94
CA ALA A 217 -21.85 -9.54 26.90
C ALA A 217 -22.89 -8.44 26.66
N GLY A 218 -22.88 -7.42 27.52
CA GLY A 218 -23.61 -6.20 27.26
C GLY A 218 -23.24 -5.63 25.89
N THR A 219 -24.25 -5.29 25.10
CA THR A 219 -24.11 -4.39 23.96
C THR A 219 -23.38 -3.12 24.40
N VAL A 220 -22.15 -2.93 23.94
CA VAL A 220 -21.52 -1.62 23.73
C VAL A 220 -20.94 -1.61 22.34
#